data_AF-A0AAW1SRM9-F1
#
_entry.id   AF-A0AAW1SRM9-F1
#
_cell.length_a   1.000
_cell.length_b   1.000
_cell.length_c   1.000
_cell.angle_alpha   90.00
_cell.angle_beta   90.00
_cell.angle_gamma   90.00
#
_symmetry.space_group_name_H-M   'P 1'
#
loop_
_entity.id
_entity.type
_entity.pdbx_description
1 polymer ?
#
loop_
_entity_poly.entity_id
_entity_poly.type
_entity_poly.pdbx_seq_one_letter_code
_entity_poly.pdbx_strand_id
1 'polypeptide(L)'
;MTVNEAHEAPEASGQDVTAEKRFPRLKRPDRPDLAKLKAEVDGLQSQINEHKRRVEEIGETLSQRRGNRQPGGEQQKLKTRLNDLIGQFKKELGKKQSVKADLEAATKARDNMRAHLKESKNKLQYATVEQLDQQIARLEEKQAHSSLTAREEQRVIADIAKLKASRVTIAQYHGELEKLHNEDEEREQLFSQIKACDARLTELKAAQETVRAQLDDLRQTEQESSSDIPGMLRERDACRDSMRTTYEDIKALRADFNVRMDAFREEDQVWKQQMDEQRKQMSEARQKEYDERQAARKAQYAESAGDPYWREIACCDQLLAFLSRYAPAAQKPPPQPCHRGFSKVKVEVPLSSSKVPAILATLNERKAYYLEKQRDAKAKGEVDVEEEEPASAALLPTATTDDLRTPALGASSAPKLLPTSSARVAMAFDVPEMAEKNVLVALSVAG
;
A
#
# COMPACT_ATOMS: atom_id res chain seq x y z
N MET A 1 63.83 -8.20 -23.04
CA MET A 1 63.96 -7.21 -24.14
C MET A 1 62.98 -6.10 -23.82
N THR A 2 63.31 -4.94 -23.31
CA THR A 2 64.52 -4.08 -23.29
C THR A 2 64.27 -3.16 -22.08
N VAL A 3 64.94 -3.33 -20.94
CA VAL A 3 66.23 -2.71 -20.56
C VAL A 3 66.30 -1.23 -20.94
N ASN A 4 66.22 -0.37 -19.93
CA ASN A 4 66.92 0.91 -19.88
C ASN A 4 67.29 1.19 -18.42
N GLU A 5 68.47 0.71 -18.05
CA GLU A 5 69.31 1.20 -16.96
C GLU A 5 70.03 2.47 -17.43
N ALA A 6 70.18 3.44 -16.53
CA ALA A 6 71.45 4.10 -16.19
C ALA A 6 71.18 5.45 -15.50
N HIS A 7 71.38 5.54 -14.19
CA HIS A 7 72.61 6.11 -13.64
C HIS A 7 72.62 5.98 -12.12
N GLU A 8 73.67 5.36 -11.62
CA GLU A 8 74.00 5.21 -10.20
C GLU A 8 75.27 6.03 -9.88
N ALA A 9 75.38 6.38 -8.59
CA ALA A 9 76.54 6.84 -7.82
C ALA A 9 76.72 8.36 -7.57
N PRO A 10 77.35 8.78 -6.44
CA PRO A 10 77.11 8.33 -5.06
C PRO A 10 77.20 9.48 -4.00
N GLU A 11 76.98 9.11 -2.73
CA GLU A 11 77.43 9.78 -1.48
C GLU A 11 76.87 11.17 -1.08
N ALA A 12 76.08 11.20 0.00
CA ALA A 12 76.32 12.09 1.14
C ALA A 12 75.50 11.63 2.35
N SER A 13 76.21 11.11 3.35
CA SER A 13 75.76 10.85 4.71
C SER A 13 75.30 12.14 5.39
N GLY A 14 74.06 12.16 5.86
CA GLY A 14 73.51 13.20 6.73
C GLY A 14 72.55 12.57 7.72
N GLN A 15 73.11 11.90 8.74
CA GLN A 15 72.36 11.51 9.93
C GLN A 15 72.13 12.76 10.78
N ASP A 16 70.98 13.40 10.61
CA ASP A 16 70.45 14.33 11.62
C ASP A 16 69.45 13.58 12.51
N VAL A 17 69.95 13.27 13.70
CA VAL A 17 69.25 12.62 14.79
C VAL A 17 68.42 13.67 15.52
N THR A 18 67.13 13.76 15.20
CA THR A 18 66.05 13.99 16.18
C THR A 18 64.73 13.44 15.61
N ALA A 19 64.63 12.12 15.56
CA ALA A 19 63.37 11.43 15.31
C ALA A 19 62.52 11.49 16.59
N GLU A 20 61.85 12.63 16.82
CA GLU A 20 60.67 12.63 17.70
C GLU A 20 59.66 11.64 17.10
N LYS A 21 59.22 10.65 17.89
CA LYS A 21 58.24 9.63 17.50
C LYS A 21 56.93 10.30 17.07
N ARG A 22 56.82 10.66 15.80
CA ARG A 22 55.58 11.13 15.20
C ARG A 22 54.71 9.91 14.93
N PHE A 23 53.65 9.78 15.71
CA PHE A 23 52.65 8.73 15.56
C PHE A 23 52.11 8.73 14.12
N PRO A 24 51.91 7.54 13.51
CA PRO A 24 51.43 7.45 12.13
C PRO A 24 50.04 8.07 12.03
N ARG A 25 49.85 8.97 11.05
CA ARG A 25 48.54 9.61 10.80
C ARG A 25 47.57 8.56 10.24
N LEU A 26 46.73 8.01 11.11
CA LEU A 26 45.65 7.12 10.74
C LEU A 26 44.59 7.91 9.94
N LYS A 27 44.21 7.41 8.76
CA LYS A 27 43.15 8.03 7.95
C LYS A 27 41.80 7.79 8.59
N ARG A 28 40.98 8.84 8.67
CA ARG A 28 39.59 8.72 9.13
C ARG A 28 38.78 7.96 8.05
N PRO A 29 37.90 7.03 8.45
CA PRO A 29 36.94 6.41 7.53
C PRO A 29 36.07 7.44 6.79
N ASP A 30 35.60 7.10 5.59
CA ASP A 30 34.74 7.96 4.78
C ASP A 30 33.26 7.77 5.17
N ARG A 31 32.54 8.88 5.37
CA ARG A 31 31.14 8.85 5.80
C ARG A 31 30.19 8.53 4.63
N PRO A 32 29.21 7.63 4.78
CA PRO A 32 28.17 7.40 3.78
C PRO A 32 27.33 8.66 3.47
N ASP A 33 27.06 8.89 2.19
CA ASP A 33 26.39 10.10 1.67
C ASP A 33 24.88 10.13 1.94
N LEU A 34 24.46 10.91 2.95
CA LEU A 34 23.05 11.09 3.30
C LEU A 34 22.23 11.79 2.21
N ALA A 35 22.83 12.73 1.48
CA ALA A 35 22.14 13.51 0.45
C ALA A 35 21.71 12.63 -0.74
N LYS A 36 22.53 11.64 -1.10
CA LYS A 36 22.24 10.68 -2.18
C LYS A 36 21.08 9.77 -1.81
N LEU A 37 21.11 9.18 -0.61
CA LEU A 37 19.98 8.37 -0.10
C LEU A 37 18.67 9.18 -0.10
N LYS A 38 18.72 10.43 0.38
CA LYS A 38 17.53 11.27 0.41
C LYS A 38 16.98 11.52 -0.99
N ALA A 39 17.83 11.86 -1.96
CA ALA A 39 17.40 12.07 -3.34
C ALA A 39 16.80 10.81 -3.98
N GLU A 40 17.39 9.63 -3.75
CA GLU A 40 16.87 8.35 -4.24
C GLU A 40 15.51 8.00 -3.60
N VAL A 41 15.38 8.19 -2.29
CA VAL A 41 14.13 7.96 -1.56
C VAL A 41 13.04 8.95 -2.00
N ASP A 42 13.37 10.22 -2.21
CA ASP A 42 12.41 11.24 -2.67
C ASP A 42 11.95 10.94 -4.11
N GLY A 43 12.83 10.42 -4.97
CA GLY A 43 12.51 9.94 -6.31
C GLY A 43 11.51 8.77 -6.29
N LEU A 44 11.77 7.75 -5.48
CA LEU A 44 10.86 6.59 -5.32
C LEU A 44 9.52 7.00 -4.67
N GLN A 45 9.54 7.93 -3.72
CA GLN A 45 8.30 8.48 -3.13
C GLN A 45 7.45 9.22 -4.15
N SER A 46 8.07 9.93 -5.09
CA SER A 46 7.35 10.60 -6.18
C SER A 46 6.63 9.60 -7.09
N GLN A 47 7.30 8.48 -7.44
CA GLN A 47 6.69 7.38 -8.21
C GLN A 47 5.51 6.75 -7.46
N ILE A 48 5.65 6.53 -6.15
CA ILE A 48 4.55 6.03 -5.31
C ILE A 48 3.35 6.96 -5.35
N ASN A 49 3.57 8.28 -5.29
CA ASN A 49 2.48 9.26 -5.33
C ASN A 49 1.79 9.30 -6.71
N GLU A 50 2.54 9.12 -7.79
CA GLU A 50 1.99 8.99 -9.14
C GLU A 50 1.10 7.75 -9.28
N HIS A 51 1.58 6.58 -8.82
CA HIS A 51 0.78 5.36 -8.83
C HIS A 51 -0.46 5.44 -7.92
N LYS A 52 -0.35 6.09 -6.75
CA LYS A 52 -1.51 6.34 -5.86
C LYS A 52 -2.57 7.17 -6.57
N ARG A 53 -2.17 8.29 -7.18
CA ARG A 53 -3.08 9.16 -7.93
C ARG A 53 -3.76 8.38 -9.07
N ARG A 54 -3.01 7.56 -9.81
CA ARG A 54 -3.58 6.74 -10.89
C ARG A 54 -4.60 5.72 -10.36
N VAL A 55 -4.33 5.10 -9.21
CA VAL A 55 -5.26 4.16 -8.56
C VAL A 55 -6.53 4.86 -8.10
N GLU A 56 -6.44 6.09 -7.58
CA GLU A 56 -7.59 6.92 -7.19
C GLU A 56 -8.43 7.31 -8.41
N GLU A 57 -7.81 7.80 -9.49
CA GLU A 57 -8.48 8.13 -10.75
C GLU A 57 -9.21 6.91 -11.36
N ILE A 58 -8.56 5.74 -11.36
CA ILE A 58 -9.20 4.49 -11.78
C ILE A 58 -10.34 4.10 -10.82
N GLY A 59 -10.17 4.32 -9.52
CA GLY A 59 -11.21 4.06 -8.52
C GLY A 59 -12.47 4.91 -8.73
N GLU A 60 -12.28 6.21 -8.98
CA GLU A 60 -13.35 7.15 -9.25
C GLU A 60 -14.09 6.83 -10.54
N THR A 61 -13.36 6.59 -11.63
CA THR A 61 -13.96 6.20 -12.93
C THR A 61 -14.74 4.89 -12.83
N LEU A 62 -14.23 3.89 -12.11
CA LEU A 62 -14.94 2.63 -11.86
C LEU A 62 -16.18 2.83 -10.99
N SER A 63 -16.12 3.70 -9.98
CA SER A 63 -17.25 4.03 -9.11
C SER A 63 -18.37 4.74 -9.89
N GLN A 64 -18.01 5.75 -10.70
CA GLN A 64 -18.95 6.46 -11.58
C GLN A 64 -19.60 5.51 -12.59
N ARG A 65 -18.82 4.62 -13.22
CA ARG A 65 -19.37 3.59 -14.14
C ARG A 65 -20.29 2.60 -13.42
N ARG A 66 -19.98 2.19 -12.18
CA ARG A 66 -20.89 1.34 -11.39
C ARG A 66 -22.16 2.07 -10.97
N GLY A 67 -22.07 3.34 -10.60
CA GLY A 67 -23.23 4.17 -10.25
C GLY A 67 -24.16 4.40 -11.44
N ASN A 68 -23.62 4.51 -12.64
CA ASN A 68 -24.39 4.64 -13.88
C ASN A 68 -24.93 3.30 -14.42
N ARG A 69 -24.55 2.16 -13.84
CA ARG A 69 -25.09 0.86 -14.25
C ARG A 69 -26.52 0.74 -13.72
N GLN A 70 -27.49 1.07 -14.57
CA GLN A 70 -28.89 0.87 -14.29
C GLN A 70 -29.11 -0.61 -13.90
N PRO A 71 -29.81 -0.91 -12.79
CA PRO A 71 -30.09 -2.30 -12.43
C PRO A 71 -30.85 -2.95 -13.59
N GLY A 72 -30.46 -4.17 -13.98
CA GLY A 72 -30.88 -4.88 -15.20
C GLY A 72 -32.39 -5.18 -15.34
N GLY A 73 -33.25 -4.49 -14.58
CA GLY A 73 -34.69 -4.53 -14.69
C GLY A 73 -35.22 -4.10 -16.05
N GLU A 74 -34.58 -3.17 -16.77
CA GLU A 74 -35.03 -2.80 -18.13
C GLU A 74 -34.76 -3.91 -19.15
N GLN A 75 -33.56 -4.48 -19.14
CA GLN A 75 -33.23 -5.64 -19.97
C GLN A 75 -34.14 -6.83 -19.64
N GLN A 76 -34.46 -7.05 -18.35
CA GLN A 76 -35.37 -8.12 -17.94
C GLN A 76 -36.81 -7.86 -18.39
N LYS A 77 -37.32 -6.62 -18.29
CA LYS A 77 -38.65 -6.24 -18.81
C LYS A 77 -38.77 -6.50 -20.32
N LEU A 78 -37.73 -6.14 -21.09
CA LEU A 78 -37.70 -6.40 -22.53
C LEU A 78 -37.64 -7.90 -22.86
N LYS A 79 -36.89 -8.70 -22.09
CA LYS A 79 -36.88 -10.17 -22.23
C LYS A 79 -38.25 -10.78 -21.96
N THR A 80 -38.93 -10.35 -20.89
CA THR A 80 -40.30 -10.80 -20.58
C THR A 80 -41.25 -10.45 -21.72
N ARG A 81 -41.21 -9.19 -22.19
CA ARG A 81 -42.03 -8.73 -23.33
C ARG A 81 -41.76 -9.54 -24.60
N LEU A 82 -40.50 -9.86 -24.89
CA LEU A 82 -40.13 -10.69 -26.03
C LEU A 82 -40.71 -12.11 -25.91
N ASN A 83 -40.63 -12.71 -24.72
CA ASN A 83 -41.22 -14.03 -24.46
C ASN A 83 -42.74 -14.02 -24.60
N ASP A 84 -43.42 -12.96 -24.14
CA ASP A 84 -44.86 -12.78 -24.32
C ASP A 84 -45.24 -12.67 -25.80
N LEU A 85 -44.49 -11.87 -26.58
CA LEU A 85 -44.68 -11.74 -28.03
C LEU A 85 -44.42 -13.06 -28.77
N ILE A 86 -43.41 -13.84 -28.36
CA ILE A 86 -43.16 -15.18 -28.91
C ILE A 86 -44.32 -16.12 -28.57
N GLY A 87 -44.86 -16.05 -27.34
CA GLY A 87 -46.03 -16.80 -26.92
C GLY A 87 -47.28 -16.45 -27.74
N GLN A 88 -47.54 -15.17 -27.97
CA GLN A 88 -48.63 -14.69 -28.83
C GLN A 88 -48.45 -15.15 -30.27
N PHE A 89 -47.24 -15.07 -30.82
CA PHE A 89 -46.93 -15.53 -32.17
C PHE A 89 -47.19 -17.03 -32.34
N LYS A 90 -46.75 -17.86 -31.38
CA LYS A 90 -47.02 -19.31 -31.40
C LYS A 90 -48.51 -19.61 -31.33
N LYS A 91 -49.27 -18.89 -30.50
CA LYS A 91 -50.73 -19.03 -30.39
C LYS A 91 -51.44 -18.69 -31.70
N GLU A 92 -51.12 -17.56 -32.32
CA GLU A 92 -51.71 -17.16 -33.61
C GLU A 92 -51.29 -18.11 -34.75
N LEU A 93 -50.06 -18.62 -34.72
CA LEU A 93 -49.59 -19.63 -35.68
C LEU A 93 -50.38 -20.95 -35.55
N GLY A 94 -50.64 -21.40 -34.32
CA GLY A 94 -51.48 -22.56 -34.05
C GLY A 94 -52.92 -22.38 -34.55
N LYS A 95 -53.52 -21.20 -34.33
CA LYS A 95 -54.84 -20.86 -34.89
C LYS A 95 -54.83 -20.92 -36.41
N LYS A 96 -53.83 -20.32 -37.06
CA LYS A 96 -53.69 -20.37 -38.53
C LYS A 96 -53.61 -21.81 -39.05
N GLN A 97 -52.88 -22.69 -38.36
CA GLN A 97 -52.76 -24.10 -38.76
C GLN A 97 -54.09 -24.86 -38.61
N SER A 98 -54.83 -24.63 -37.52
CA SER A 98 -56.18 -25.17 -37.33
C SER A 98 -57.13 -24.70 -38.42
N VAL A 99 -57.24 -23.38 -38.65
CA VAL A 99 -58.14 -22.82 -39.67
C VAL A 99 -57.77 -23.30 -41.09
N LYS A 100 -56.49 -23.53 -41.36
CA LYS A 100 -56.05 -24.14 -42.63
C LYS A 100 -56.50 -25.59 -42.77
N ALA A 101 -56.41 -26.38 -41.71
CA ALA A 101 -56.91 -27.75 -41.72
C ALA A 101 -58.43 -27.78 -41.93
N ASP A 102 -59.16 -26.86 -41.29
CA ASP A 102 -60.60 -26.68 -41.47
C ASP A 102 -60.94 -26.26 -42.91
N LEU A 103 -60.15 -25.35 -43.50
CA LEU A 103 -60.32 -24.93 -44.90
C LEU A 103 -60.09 -26.10 -45.87
N GLU A 104 -59.08 -26.93 -45.64
CA GLU A 104 -58.82 -28.12 -46.44
C GLU A 104 -59.95 -29.15 -46.31
N ALA A 105 -60.48 -29.35 -45.11
CA ALA A 105 -61.63 -30.21 -44.87
C ALA A 105 -62.90 -29.68 -45.56
N ALA A 106 -63.21 -28.39 -45.40
CA ALA A 106 -64.33 -27.72 -46.06
C ALA A 106 -64.21 -27.76 -47.59
N THR A 107 -63.00 -27.57 -48.13
CA THR A 107 -62.76 -27.66 -49.58
C THR A 107 -63.01 -29.08 -50.10
N LYS A 108 -62.55 -30.12 -49.38
CA LYS A 108 -62.83 -31.53 -49.74
C LYS A 108 -64.32 -31.86 -49.64
N ALA A 109 -65.00 -31.40 -48.58
CA ALA A 109 -66.45 -31.57 -48.41
C ALA A 109 -67.20 -30.95 -49.58
N ARG A 110 -66.85 -29.71 -49.94
CA ARG A 110 -67.42 -28.99 -51.07
C ARG A 110 -67.21 -29.69 -52.40
N ASP A 111 -65.99 -30.15 -52.68
CA ASP A 111 -65.69 -30.81 -53.95
C ASP A 111 -66.42 -32.15 -54.08
N ASN A 112 -66.60 -32.88 -52.96
CA ASN A 112 -67.46 -34.06 -52.89
C ASN A 112 -68.94 -33.71 -53.11
N MET A 113 -69.44 -32.64 -52.48
CA MET A 113 -70.82 -32.15 -52.67
C MET A 113 -71.07 -31.72 -54.11
N ARG A 114 -70.11 -31.03 -54.75
CA ARG A 114 -70.18 -30.66 -56.18
C ARG A 114 -70.18 -31.87 -57.10
N ALA A 115 -69.39 -32.90 -56.78
CA ALA A 115 -69.40 -34.15 -57.54
C ALA A 115 -70.77 -34.85 -57.40
N HIS A 116 -71.30 -34.95 -56.18
CA HIS A 116 -72.63 -35.51 -55.92
C HIS A 116 -73.74 -34.73 -56.64
N LEU A 117 -73.74 -33.40 -56.53
CA LEU A 117 -74.68 -32.52 -57.22
C LEU A 117 -74.61 -32.67 -58.74
N LYS A 118 -73.41 -32.85 -59.31
CA LYS A 118 -73.25 -33.11 -60.74
C LYS A 118 -73.85 -34.46 -61.14
N GLU A 119 -73.67 -35.49 -60.32
CA GLU A 119 -74.26 -36.81 -60.55
C GLU A 119 -75.78 -36.80 -60.39
N SER A 120 -76.30 -36.18 -59.33
CA SER A 120 -77.73 -35.97 -59.09
C SER A 120 -78.38 -35.17 -60.22
N LYS A 121 -77.71 -34.11 -60.70
CA LYS A 121 -78.15 -33.34 -61.87
C LYS A 121 -78.24 -34.18 -63.14
N ASN A 122 -77.28 -35.07 -63.38
CA ASN A 122 -77.30 -35.96 -64.55
C ASN A 122 -78.42 -37.01 -64.48
N LYS A 123 -78.91 -37.37 -63.28
CA LYS A 123 -80.03 -38.30 -63.08
C LYS A 123 -81.40 -37.64 -63.22
N LEU A 124 -81.48 -36.31 -63.10
CA LEU A 124 -82.72 -35.54 -63.20
C LEU A 124 -83.13 -35.35 -64.66
N GLN A 125 -84.37 -35.71 -65.00
CA GLN A 125 -84.92 -35.53 -66.35
C GLN A 125 -85.43 -34.11 -66.61
N TYR A 126 -85.85 -33.40 -65.56
CA TYR A 126 -86.36 -32.04 -65.61
C TYR A 126 -85.59 -31.16 -64.61
N ALA A 127 -85.31 -29.92 -64.99
CA ALA A 127 -84.44 -29.03 -64.21
C ALA A 127 -85.16 -28.32 -63.06
N THR A 128 -86.48 -28.20 -63.14
CA THR A 128 -87.29 -27.43 -62.18
C THR A 128 -88.58 -28.17 -61.88
N VAL A 129 -89.10 -28.01 -60.66
CA VAL A 129 -90.39 -28.61 -60.25
C VAL A 129 -91.52 -28.15 -61.18
N GLU A 130 -91.50 -26.88 -61.60
CA GLU A 130 -92.49 -26.31 -62.53
C GLU A 130 -92.52 -27.02 -63.90
N GLN A 131 -91.35 -27.37 -64.44
CA GLN A 131 -91.26 -28.08 -65.72
C GLN A 131 -91.81 -29.51 -65.62
N LEU A 132 -91.60 -30.15 -64.46
CA LEU A 132 -92.11 -31.48 -64.16
C LEU A 132 -93.63 -31.46 -64.00
N ASP A 133 -94.18 -30.48 -63.28
CA ASP A 133 -95.62 -30.34 -63.07
C ASP A 133 -96.37 -30.06 -64.39
N GLN A 134 -95.80 -29.23 -65.27
CA GLN A 134 -96.34 -29.01 -66.62
C GLN A 134 -96.40 -30.29 -67.45
N GLN A 135 -95.39 -31.17 -67.32
CA GLN A 135 -95.36 -32.43 -68.05
C GLN A 135 -96.34 -33.46 -67.48
N ILE A 136 -96.51 -33.50 -66.15
CA ILE A 136 -97.56 -34.30 -65.50
C ILE A 136 -98.92 -33.85 -66.00
N ALA A 137 -99.21 -32.55 -66.02
CA ALA A 137 -100.48 -32.01 -66.49
C ALA A 137 -100.78 -32.41 -67.95
N ARG A 138 -99.78 -32.36 -68.84
CA ARG A 138 -99.92 -32.81 -70.24
C ARG A 138 -100.22 -34.30 -70.36
N LEU A 139 -99.59 -35.14 -69.53
CA LEU A 139 -99.84 -36.58 -69.54
C LEU A 139 -101.21 -36.93 -68.94
N GLU A 140 -101.64 -36.22 -67.90
CA GLU A 140 -102.97 -36.34 -67.30
C GLU A 140 -104.06 -35.90 -68.28
N GLU A 141 -103.86 -34.82 -69.04
CA GLU A 141 -104.76 -34.38 -70.11
C GLU A 141 -104.83 -35.41 -71.25
N LYS A 142 -103.68 -35.96 -71.67
CA LYS A 142 -103.63 -37.02 -72.68
C LYS A 142 -104.38 -38.28 -72.21
N GLN A 143 -104.25 -38.66 -70.95
CA GLN A 143 -104.98 -39.79 -70.36
C GLN A 143 -106.49 -39.52 -70.34
N ALA A 144 -106.92 -38.29 -70.05
CA ALA A 144 -108.33 -37.95 -69.91
C ALA A 144 -109.07 -37.80 -71.25
N HIS A 145 -108.39 -37.45 -72.35
CA HIS A 145 -109.05 -37.01 -73.59
C HIS A 145 -108.71 -37.84 -74.84
N SER A 146 -107.77 -38.79 -74.75
CA SER A 146 -107.44 -39.66 -75.89
C SER A 146 -107.86 -41.11 -75.65
N SER A 147 -108.43 -41.75 -76.68
CA SER A 147 -108.73 -43.18 -76.68
C SER A 147 -107.44 -43.96 -76.94
N LEU A 148 -106.73 -44.33 -75.87
CA LEU A 148 -105.47 -45.07 -75.91
C LEU A 148 -105.74 -46.58 -75.83
N THR A 149 -104.80 -47.39 -76.33
CA THR A 149 -104.87 -48.83 -76.07
C THR A 149 -104.57 -49.11 -74.60
N ALA A 150 -105.13 -50.17 -74.02
CA ALA A 150 -104.91 -50.50 -72.60
C ALA A 150 -103.42 -50.59 -72.19
N ARG A 151 -102.53 -50.95 -73.13
CA ARG A 151 -101.07 -50.96 -72.91
C ARG A 151 -100.46 -49.55 -72.85
N GLU A 152 -100.99 -48.61 -73.62
CA GLU A 152 -100.52 -47.21 -73.65
C GLU A 152 -101.05 -46.43 -72.44
N GLU A 153 -102.30 -46.66 -72.02
CA GLU A 153 -102.84 -46.09 -70.78
C GLU A 153 -102.01 -46.51 -69.56
N GLN A 154 -101.66 -47.80 -69.47
CA GLN A 154 -100.77 -48.29 -68.41
C GLN A 154 -99.38 -47.64 -68.45
N ARG A 155 -98.85 -47.33 -69.64
CA ARG A 155 -97.57 -46.61 -69.78
C ARG A 155 -97.69 -45.17 -69.31
N VAL A 156 -98.73 -44.44 -69.71
CA VAL A 156 -98.96 -43.04 -69.29
C VAL A 156 -99.14 -42.96 -67.77
N ILE A 157 -99.91 -43.87 -67.17
CA ILE A 157 -100.08 -43.96 -65.71
C ILE A 157 -98.73 -44.24 -65.01
N ALA A 158 -97.95 -45.18 -65.54
CA ALA A 158 -96.63 -45.50 -65.00
C ALA A 158 -95.67 -44.31 -65.10
N ASP A 159 -95.73 -43.53 -66.18
CA ASP A 159 -94.89 -42.36 -66.38
C ASP A 159 -95.31 -41.19 -65.48
N ILE A 160 -96.61 -40.93 -65.28
CA ILE A 160 -97.10 -39.96 -64.28
C ILE A 160 -96.63 -40.33 -62.87
N ALA A 161 -96.70 -41.62 -62.50
CA ALA A 161 -96.23 -42.09 -61.19
C ALA A 161 -94.71 -41.88 -61.01
N LYS A 162 -93.91 -42.16 -62.05
CA LYS A 162 -92.45 -41.90 -62.04
C LYS A 162 -92.14 -40.41 -61.92
N LEU A 163 -92.85 -39.56 -62.67
CA LEU A 163 -92.66 -38.10 -62.60
C LEU A 163 -93.01 -37.55 -61.21
N LYS A 164 -94.12 -37.99 -60.61
CA LYS A 164 -94.49 -37.62 -59.24
C LYS A 164 -93.43 -38.06 -58.22
N ALA A 165 -92.83 -39.23 -58.39
CA ALA A 165 -91.70 -39.67 -57.55
C ALA A 165 -90.44 -38.79 -57.73
N SER A 166 -90.16 -38.33 -58.96
CA SER A 166 -89.02 -37.47 -59.24
C SER A 166 -89.13 -36.02 -58.70
N ARG A 167 -90.33 -35.60 -58.24
CA ARG A 167 -90.50 -34.32 -57.53
C ARG A 167 -89.69 -34.28 -56.22
N VAL A 168 -89.65 -35.40 -55.50
CA VAL A 168 -88.87 -35.52 -54.25
C VAL A 168 -87.38 -35.42 -54.55
N THR A 169 -86.91 -36.03 -55.64
CA THR A 169 -85.50 -35.97 -56.04
C THR A 169 -85.06 -34.55 -56.47
N ILE A 170 -85.95 -33.77 -57.10
CA ILE A 170 -85.67 -32.35 -57.43
C ILE A 170 -85.59 -31.51 -56.15
N ALA A 171 -86.52 -31.70 -55.21
CA ALA A 171 -86.47 -30.99 -53.92
C ALA A 171 -85.19 -31.31 -53.12
N GLN A 172 -84.76 -32.58 -53.12
CA GLN A 172 -83.48 -33.00 -52.54
C GLN A 172 -82.29 -32.32 -53.20
N TYR A 173 -82.27 -32.24 -54.54
CA TYR A 173 -81.21 -31.55 -55.29
C TYR A 173 -81.12 -30.06 -54.94
N HIS A 174 -82.26 -29.35 -54.84
CA HIS A 174 -82.26 -27.94 -54.40
C HIS A 174 -81.79 -27.78 -52.96
N GLY A 175 -82.19 -28.69 -52.05
CA GLY A 175 -81.67 -28.70 -50.68
C GLY A 175 -80.15 -28.96 -50.62
N GLU A 176 -79.60 -29.77 -51.52
CA GLU A 176 -78.15 -29.96 -51.65
C GLU A 176 -77.44 -28.72 -52.25
N LEU A 177 -78.09 -27.99 -53.17
CA LEU A 177 -77.57 -26.73 -53.71
C LEU A 177 -77.47 -25.64 -52.63
N GLU A 178 -78.48 -25.52 -51.77
CA GLU A 178 -78.45 -24.59 -50.64
C GLU A 178 -77.32 -24.94 -49.66
N LYS A 179 -77.12 -26.24 -49.37
CA LYS A 179 -75.98 -26.69 -48.56
C LYS A 179 -74.64 -26.33 -49.19
N LEU A 180 -74.50 -26.48 -50.51
CA LEU A 180 -73.28 -26.09 -51.22
C LEU A 180 -73.01 -24.59 -51.10
N HIS A 181 -74.06 -23.75 -51.18
CA HIS A 181 -73.92 -22.31 -50.97
C HIS A 181 -73.42 -21.98 -49.57
N ASN A 182 -73.98 -22.61 -48.54
CA ASN A 182 -73.53 -22.43 -47.15
C ASN A 182 -72.05 -22.87 -46.98
N GLU A 183 -71.65 -24.00 -47.57
CA GLU A 183 -70.25 -24.47 -47.55
C GLU A 183 -69.28 -23.49 -48.26
N ASP A 184 -69.71 -22.86 -49.37
CA ASP A 184 -68.91 -21.84 -50.06
C ASP A 184 -68.76 -20.57 -49.20
N GLU A 185 -69.80 -20.15 -48.46
CA GLU A 185 -69.74 -19.04 -47.50
C GLU A 185 -68.82 -19.35 -46.31
N GLU A 186 -68.92 -20.54 -45.71
CA GLU A 186 -68.04 -21.00 -44.63
C GLU A 186 -66.57 -21.00 -45.08
N ARG A 187 -66.30 -21.46 -46.32
CA ARG A 187 -64.96 -21.45 -46.90
C ARG A 187 -64.41 -20.03 -47.04
N GLU A 188 -65.23 -19.08 -47.46
CA GLU A 188 -64.84 -17.68 -47.58
C GLU A 188 -64.53 -17.06 -46.21
N GLN A 189 -65.32 -17.40 -45.18
CA GLN A 189 -65.05 -17.00 -43.80
C GLN A 189 -63.72 -17.57 -43.30
N LEU A 190 -63.44 -18.87 -43.51
CA LEU A 190 -62.16 -19.48 -43.14
C LEU A 190 -60.97 -18.81 -43.86
N PHE A 191 -61.13 -18.45 -45.13
CA PHE A 191 -60.11 -17.72 -45.87
C PHE A 191 -59.85 -16.32 -45.31
N SER A 192 -60.91 -15.61 -44.91
CA SER A 192 -60.80 -14.30 -44.25
C SER A 192 -60.07 -14.41 -42.89
N GLN A 193 -60.32 -15.48 -42.13
CA GLN A 193 -59.64 -15.74 -40.85
C GLN A 193 -58.16 -16.02 -41.04
N ILE A 194 -57.77 -16.76 -42.09
CA ILE A 194 -56.35 -17.00 -42.42
C ILE A 194 -55.65 -15.67 -42.74
N LYS A 195 -56.28 -14.81 -43.57
CA LYS A 195 -55.74 -13.47 -43.88
C LYS A 195 -55.56 -12.62 -42.62
N ALA A 196 -56.53 -12.64 -41.70
CA ALA A 196 -56.44 -11.92 -40.43
C ALA A 196 -55.32 -12.47 -39.54
N CYS A 197 -55.15 -13.79 -39.47
CA CYS A 197 -54.02 -14.42 -38.77
C CYS A 197 -52.68 -14.02 -39.39
N ASP A 198 -52.59 -13.97 -40.73
CA ASP A 198 -51.37 -13.56 -41.44
C ASP A 198 -50.98 -12.11 -41.14
N ALA A 199 -51.93 -11.18 -41.16
CA ALA A 199 -51.69 -9.80 -40.76
C ALA A 199 -51.13 -9.71 -39.32
N ARG A 200 -51.79 -10.38 -38.36
CA ARG A 200 -51.32 -10.43 -36.96
C ARG A 200 -49.93 -11.04 -36.82
N LEU A 201 -49.62 -12.10 -37.57
CA LEU A 201 -48.29 -12.72 -37.55
C LEU A 201 -47.21 -11.77 -38.07
N THR A 202 -47.51 -10.95 -39.09
CA THR A 202 -46.57 -9.93 -39.58
C THR A 202 -46.35 -8.82 -38.56
N GLU A 203 -47.40 -8.34 -37.91
CA GLU A 203 -47.31 -7.32 -36.85
C GLU A 203 -46.52 -7.83 -35.64
N LEU A 204 -46.79 -9.06 -35.19
CA LEU A 204 -46.08 -9.67 -34.08
C LEU A 204 -44.59 -9.89 -34.40
N LYS A 205 -44.25 -10.25 -35.64
CA LYS A 205 -42.85 -10.36 -36.07
C LYS A 205 -42.14 -9.01 -36.04
N ALA A 206 -42.76 -7.96 -36.59
CA ALA A 206 -42.20 -6.61 -36.54
C ALA A 206 -41.99 -6.16 -35.08
N ALA A 207 -42.97 -6.40 -34.20
CA ALA A 207 -42.84 -6.11 -32.78
C ALA A 207 -41.68 -6.90 -32.12
N GLN A 208 -41.52 -8.19 -32.45
CA GLN A 208 -40.38 -8.99 -31.95
C GLN A 208 -39.04 -8.44 -32.42
N GLU A 209 -38.92 -8.04 -33.69
CA GLU A 209 -37.69 -7.45 -34.24
C GLU A 209 -37.34 -6.14 -33.55
N THR A 210 -38.32 -5.27 -33.29
CA THR A 210 -38.08 -4.01 -32.54
C THR A 210 -37.56 -4.25 -31.12
N VAL A 211 -38.15 -5.20 -30.38
CA VAL A 211 -37.70 -5.54 -29.01
C VAL A 211 -36.34 -6.23 -29.03
N ARG A 212 -36.02 -7.03 -30.06
CA ARG A 212 -34.68 -7.62 -30.24
C ARG A 212 -33.63 -6.55 -30.50
N ALA A 213 -33.92 -5.60 -31.40
CA ALA A 213 -33.02 -4.47 -31.65
C ALA A 213 -32.75 -3.68 -30.37
N GLN A 214 -33.80 -3.34 -29.60
CA GLN A 214 -33.64 -2.68 -28.30
C GLN A 214 -32.78 -3.48 -27.31
N LEU A 215 -32.94 -4.81 -27.26
CA LEU A 215 -32.11 -5.67 -26.42
C LEU A 215 -30.65 -5.71 -26.88
N ASP A 216 -30.41 -5.71 -28.19
CA ASP A 216 -29.07 -5.74 -28.74
C ASP A 216 -28.36 -4.38 -28.58
N ASP A 217 -29.08 -3.25 -28.73
CA ASP A 217 -28.57 -1.92 -28.43
C ASP A 217 -28.19 -1.77 -26.94
N LEU A 218 -29.06 -2.25 -26.03
CA LEU A 218 -28.76 -2.26 -24.59
C LEU A 218 -27.56 -3.17 -24.28
N ARG A 219 -27.43 -4.31 -24.96
CA ARG A 219 -26.25 -5.18 -24.80
C ARG A 219 -24.99 -4.53 -25.31
N GLN A 220 -25.03 -3.84 -26.45
CA GLN A 220 -23.87 -3.14 -27.00
C GLN A 220 -23.43 -2.02 -26.06
N THR A 221 -24.35 -1.20 -25.58
CA THR A 221 -24.04 -0.14 -24.60
C THR A 221 -23.53 -0.70 -23.26
N GLU A 222 -24.07 -1.82 -22.77
CA GLU A 222 -23.54 -2.54 -21.61
C GLU A 222 -22.13 -3.12 -21.87
N GLN A 223 -21.90 -3.66 -23.08
CA GLN A 223 -20.61 -4.23 -23.47
C GLN A 223 -19.54 -3.15 -23.62
N GLU A 224 -19.85 -2.01 -24.24
CA GLU A 224 -18.95 -0.86 -24.39
C GLU A 224 -18.61 -0.23 -23.03
N SER A 225 -19.59 -0.10 -22.15
CA SER A 225 -19.34 0.40 -20.79
C SER A 225 -18.54 -0.60 -19.94
N SER A 226 -18.63 -1.90 -20.22
CA SER A 226 -17.96 -2.97 -19.48
C SER A 226 -16.62 -3.44 -20.06
N SER A 227 -16.32 -3.23 -21.34
CA SER A 227 -15.08 -3.72 -21.99
C SER A 227 -13.82 -3.02 -21.46
N ASP A 228 -13.96 -1.77 -21.03
CA ASP A 228 -12.89 -0.95 -20.46
C ASP A 228 -12.56 -1.33 -19.00
N ILE A 229 -13.55 -1.88 -18.27
CA ILE A 229 -13.42 -2.21 -16.83
C ILE A 229 -12.30 -3.24 -16.58
N PRO A 230 -12.18 -4.37 -17.32
CA PRO A 230 -11.06 -5.29 -17.18
C PRO A 230 -9.69 -4.64 -17.43
N GLY A 231 -9.59 -3.69 -18.37
CA GLY A 231 -8.36 -2.94 -18.62
C GLY A 231 -7.96 -2.09 -17.43
N MET A 232 -8.88 -1.25 -16.95
CA MET A 232 -8.72 -0.42 -15.76
C MET A 232 -8.35 -1.23 -14.51
N LEU A 233 -8.95 -2.41 -14.32
CA LEU A 233 -8.62 -3.29 -13.19
C LEU A 233 -7.18 -3.83 -13.28
N ARG A 234 -6.74 -4.27 -14.46
CA ARG A 234 -5.34 -4.71 -14.68
C ARG A 234 -4.36 -3.58 -14.43
N GLU A 235 -4.64 -2.37 -14.94
CA GLU A 235 -3.81 -1.19 -14.70
C GLU A 235 -3.71 -0.84 -13.22
N ARG A 236 -4.83 -0.88 -12.50
CA ARG A 236 -4.87 -0.60 -11.06
C ARG A 236 -4.06 -1.62 -10.27
N ASP A 237 -4.18 -2.90 -10.61
CA ASP A 237 -3.45 -3.96 -9.92
C ASP A 237 -1.94 -3.87 -10.23
N ALA A 238 -1.55 -3.55 -11.48
CA ALA A 238 -0.16 -3.24 -11.84
C ALA A 238 0.40 -2.00 -11.09
N CYS A 239 -0.40 -0.95 -10.90
CA CYS A 239 -0.02 0.21 -10.08
C CYS A 239 0.18 -0.16 -8.60
N ARG A 240 -0.65 -1.06 -8.07
CA ARG A 240 -0.50 -1.55 -6.69
C ARG A 240 0.74 -2.40 -6.51
N ASP A 241 1.06 -3.23 -7.49
CA ASP A 241 2.26 -4.07 -7.43
C ASP A 241 3.53 -3.23 -7.59
N SER A 242 3.56 -2.24 -8.48
CA SER A 242 4.67 -1.27 -8.59
C SER A 242 4.82 -0.41 -7.33
N MET A 243 3.73 -0.03 -6.66
CA MET A 243 3.82 0.60 -5.34
C MET A 243 4.45 -0.33 -4.31
N ARG A 244 4.08 -1.62 -4.30
CA ARG A 244 4.65 -2.60 -3.36
C ARG A 244 6.15 -2.75 -3.57
N THR A 245 6.59 -2.93 -4.81
CA THR A 245 8.02 -3.05 -5.15
C THR A 245 8.79 -1.79 -4.77
N THR A 246 8.27 -0.60 -5.06
CA THR A 246 8.95 0.66 -4.70
C THR A 246 9.03 0.87 -3.18
N TYR A 247 8.04 0.42 -2.39
CA TYR A 247 8.18 0.40 -0.93
C TYR A 247 9.26 -0.58 -0.46
N GLU A 248 9.36 -1.75 -1.08
CA GLU A 248 10.41 -2.73 -0.80
C GLU A 248 11.80 -2.17 -1.16
N ASP A 249 11.93 -1.47 -2.29
CA ASP A 249 13.17 -0.80 -2.71
C ASP A 249 13.58 0.31 -1.72
N ILE A 250 12.64 1.16 -1.27
CA ILE A 250 12.92 2.17 -0.25
C ILE A 250 13.40 1.51 1.05
N LYS A 251 12.78 0.40 1.44
CA LYS A 251 13.17 -0.35 2.64
C LYS A 251 14.57 -0.94 2.48
N ALA A 252 14.88 -1.53 1.34
CA ALA A 252 16.20 -2.08 1.01
C ALA A 252 17.28 -0.98 1.02
N LEU A 253 17.06 0.15 0.34
CA LEU A 253 17.99 1.29 0.31
C LEU A 253 18.31 1.82 1.71
N ARG A 254 17.29 1.95 2.57
CA ARG A 254 17.48 2.39 3.96
C ARG A 254 18.23 1.35 4.79
N ALA A 255 17.96 0.06 4.60
CA ALA A 255 18.67 -1.01 5.27
C ALA A 255 20.15 -1.02 4.86
N ASP A 256 20.45 -0.99 3.56
CA ASP A 256 21.81 -0.95 3.02
C ASP A 256 22.58 0.28 3.52
N PHE A 257 21.92 1.44 3.56
CA PHE A 257 22.53 2.66 4.10
C PHE A 257 22.83 2.54 5.60
N ASN A 258 21.91 1.95 6.39
CA ASN A 258 22.13 1.74 7.82
C ASN A 258 23.32 0.80 8.06
N VAL A 259 23.43 -0.30 7.31
CA VAL A 259 24.59 -1.21 7.40
C VAL A 259 25.89 -0.46 7.12
N ARG A 260 25.95 0.35 6.05
CA ARG A 260 27.13 1.16 5.73
C ARG A 260 27.43 2.21 6.81
N MET A 261 26.39 2.82 7.39
CA MET A 261 26.54 3.81 8.45
C MET A 261 27.01 3.16 9.77
N ASP A 262 26.54 1.97 10.09
CA ASP A 262 26.94 1.23 11.29
C ASP A 262 28.39 0.75 11.17
N ALA A 263 28.80 0.22 10.01
CA ALA A 263 30.21 -0.08 9.72
C ALA A 263 31.10 1.18 9.86
N PHE A 264 30.68 2.31 9.28
CA PHE A 264 31.39 3.58 9.44
C PHE A 264 31.49 4.03 10.91
N ARG A 265 30.42 3.85 11.71
CA ARG A 265 30.44 4.19 13.14
C ARG A 265 31.41 3.33 13.92
N GLU A 266 31.44 2.02 13.66
CA GLU A 266 32.39 1.09 14.28
C GLU A 266 33.84 1.48 13.94
N GLU A 267 34.13 1.72 12.66
CA GLU A 267 35.47 2.16 12.23
C GLU A 267 35.86 3.54 12.79
N ASP A 268 34.94 4.50 12.83
CA ASP A 268 35.18 5.85 13.39
C ASP A 268 35.40 5.78 14.91
N GLN A 269 34.72 4.87 15.62
CA GLN A 269 34.96 4.63 17.06
C GLN A 269 36.34 4.02 17.30
N VAL A 270 36.74 3.01 16.53
CA VAL A 270 38.09 2.42 16.63
C VAL A 270 39.16 3.46 16.32
N TRP A 271 38.96 4.27 15.28
CA TRP A 271 39.87 5.37 14.94
C TRP A 271 39.98 6.40 16.07
N LYS A 272 38.85 6.79 16.69
CA LYS A 272 38.85 7.70 17.86
C LYS A 272 39.60 7.11 19.05
N GLN A 273 39.35 5.85 19.39
CA GLN A 273 40.04 5.16 20.48
C GLN A 273 41.56 5.14 20.25
N GLN A 274 41.98 4.78 19.03
CA GLN A 274 43.40 4.80 18.66
C GLN A 274 44.01 6.21 18.77
N MET A 275 43.30 7.25 18.32
CA MET A 275 43.79 8.64 18.41
C MET A 275 43.84 9.15 19.85
N ASP A 276 42.89 8.75 20.70
CA ASP A 276 42.87 9.09 22.12
C ASP A 276 43.98 8.37 22.89
N GLU A 277 44.24 7.10 22.60
CA GLU A 277 45.37 6.35 23.14
C GLU A 277 46.71 6.96 22.73
N GLN A 278 46.89 7.30 21.46
CA GLN A 278 48.09 8.00 20.98
C GLN A 278 48.26 9.35 21.69
N ARG A 279 47.18 10.10 21.89
CA ARG A 279 47.21 11.38 22.61
C ARG A 279 47.57 11.19 24.09
N LYS A 280 47.02 10.16 24.75
CA LYS A 280 47.36 9.81 26.14
C LYS A 280 48.83 9.45 26.26
N GLN A 281 49.34 8.57 25.40
CA GLN A 281 50.76 8.20 25.36
C GLN A 281 51.68 9.42 25.14
N MET A 282 51.28 10.35 24.26
CA MET A 282 52.01 11.61 24.07
C MET A 282 51.98 12.52 25.28
N SER A 283 50.82 12.61 25.95
CA SER A 283 50.68 13.40 27.17
C SER A 283 51.51 12.83 28.31
N GLU A 284 51.47 11.52 28.52
CA GLU A 284 52.25 10.80 29.54
C GLU A 284 53.76 10.92 29.28
N ALA A 285 54.19 10.79 28.01
CA ALA A 285 55.59 11.00 27.65
C ALA A 285 56.05 12.44 27.93
N ARG A 286 55.22 13.44 27.59
CA ARG A 286 55.49 14.85 27.88
C ARG A 286 55.50 15.15 29.38
N GLN A 287 54.59 14.53 30.15
CA GLN A 287 54.55 14.67 31.60
C GLN A 287 55.82 14.10 32.22
N LYS A 288 56.24 12.89 31.85
CA LYS A 288 57.50 12.30 32.32
C LYS A 288 58.71 13.19 32.01
N GLU A 289 58.81 13.70 30.78
CA GLU A 289 59.89 14.62 30.39
C GLU A 289 59.84 15.94 31.20
N TYR A 290 58.65 16.45 31.49
CA TYR A 290 58.47 17.64 32.32
C TYR A 290 58.87 17.38 33.77
N ASP A 291 58.44 16.26 34.35
CA ASP A 291 58.74 15.86 35.72
C ASP A 291 60.24 15.58 35.90
N GLU A 292 60.88 14.90 34.94
CA GLU A 292 62.34 14.71 34.90
C GLU A 292 63.10 16.05 34.84
N ARG A 293 62.64 17.00 34.01
CA ARG A 293 63.22 18.36 33.94
C ARG A 293 63.01 19.13 35.25
N GLN A 294 61.86 18.98 35.89
CA GLN A 294 61.59 19.62 37.17
C GLN A 294 62.44 19.01 38.29
N ALA A 295 62.56 17.69 38.34
CA ALA A 295 63.43 16.99 39.27
C ALA A 295 64.91 17.41 39.08
N ALA A 296 65.39 17.48 37.84
CA ALA A 296 66.73 17.98 37.54
C ALA A 296 66.94 19.43 37.97
N ARG A 297 65.96 20.32 37.76
CA ARG A 297 66.01 21.71 38.24
C ARG A 297 66.00 21.79 39.77
N LYS A 298 65.18 20.98 40.43
CA LYS A 298 65.10 20.92 41.90
C LYS A 298 66.42 20.39 42.48
N ALA A 299 67.02 19.36 41.88
CA ALA A 299 68.34 18.84 42.27
C ALA A 299 69.45 19.89 42.10
N GLN A 300 69.51 20.56 40.94
CA GLN A 300 70.49 21.64 40.71
C GLN A 300 70.30 22.81 41.69
N TYR A 301 69.05 23.16 42.00
CA TYR A 301 68.75 24.19 42.99
C TYR A 301 69.16 23.75 44.40
N ALA A 302 68.93 22.49 44.79
CA ALA A 302 69.37 21.96 46.08
C ALA A 302 70.90 21.96 46.22
N GLU A 303 71.63 21.61 45.16
CA GLU A 303 73.10 21.66 45.13
C GLU A 303 73.63 23.11 45.17
N SER A 304 72.94 24.04 44.52
CA SER A 304 73.33 25.46 44.43
C SER A 304 72.76 26.32 45.56
N ALA A 305 71.83 25.80 46.37
CA ALA A 305 71.23 26.48 47.49
C ALA A 305 72.28 26.63 48.59
N GLY A 306 73.00 27.76 48.55
CA GLY A 306 73.83 28.19 49.66
C GLY A 306 73.01 28.36 50.94
N ASP A 307 73.70 28.33 52.08
CA ASP A 307 73.06 28.38 53.39
C ASP A 307 72.09 29.60 53.49
N PRO A 308 70.79 29.39 53.81
CA PRO A 308 69.79 30.45 53.82
C PRO A 308 70.14 31.67 54.67
N TYR A 309 70.97 31.48 55.72
CA TYR A 309 71.38 32.56 56.64
C TYR A 309 72.82 33.03 56.43
N TRP A 310 73.45 32.71 55.29
CA TRP A 310 74.85 33.05 55.01
C TRP A 310 75.12 34.56 55.16
N ARG A 311 74.14 35.40 54.78
CA ARG A 311 74.26 36.85 54.79
C ARG A 311 74.17 37.43 56.19
N GLU A 312 73.30 36.88 57.05
CA GLU A 312 73.23 37.24 58.46
C GLU A 312 74.49 36.82 59.22
N ILE A 313 75.04 35.64 58.93
CA ILE A 313 76.30 35.18 59.54
C ILE A 313 77.46 36.08 59.14
N ALA A 314 77.59 36.40 57.85
CA ALA A 314 78.63 37.31 57.37
C ALA A 314 78.51 38.69 58.03
N CYS A 315 77.30 39.20 58.24
CA CYS A 315 77.06 40.46 58.95
C CYS A 315 77.47 40.39 60.43
N CYS A 316 77.11 39.31 61.13
CA CYS A 316 77.52 39.08 62.52
C CYS A 316 79.06 38.99 62.65
N ASP A 317 79.73 38.30 61.73
CA ASP A 317 81.20 38.21 61.70
C ASP A 317 81.87 39.56 61.46
N GLN A 318 81.31 40.38 60.56
CA GLN A 318 81.79 41.74 60.31
C GLN A 318 81.59 42.66 61.53
N LEU A 319 80.44 42.54 62.21
CA LEU A 319 80.17 43.27 63.46
C LEU A 319 81.13 42.86 64.59
N LEU A 320 81.40 41.56 64.73
CA LEU A 320 82.40 41.06 65.66
C LEU A 320 83.79 41.59 65.34
N ALA A 321 84.20 41.58 64.07
CA ALA A 321 85.49 42.12 63.63
C ALA A 321 85.60 43.64 63.87
N PHE A 322 84.52 44.41 63.67
CA PHE A 322 84.51 45.84 63.96
C PHE A 322 84.61 46.14 65.46
N LEU A 323 83.83 45.46 66.30
CA LEU A 323 83.78 45.72 67.74
C LEU A 323 85.01 45.19 68.48
N SER A 324 85.60 44.09 68.02
CA SER A 324 86.88 43.57 68.54
C SER A 324 88.06 44.53 68.33
N ARG A 325 88.00 45.46 67.37
CA ARG A 325 89.01 46.53 67.24
C ARG A 325 89.02 47.54 68.39
N TYR A 326 87.94 47.65 69.15
CA TYR A 326 87.78 48.61 70.25
C TYR A 326 87.82 47.97 71.64
N ALA A 327 88.13 46.67 71.72
CA ALA A 327 88.36 45.98 72.99
C ALA A 327 89.81 46.21 73.47
N PRO A 328 90.05 46.54 74.76
CA PRO A 328 91.39 46.77 75.28
C PRO A 328 92.21 45.46 75.32
N ALA A 329 93.09 45.33 74.32
CA ALA A 329 94.25 44.44 74.22
C ALA A 329 94.13 43.01 74.80
N ALA A 330 93.54 42.10 74.03
CA ALA A 330 94.10 40.77 73.79
C ALA A 330 93.48 40.14 72.52
N GLN A 331 94.32 39.93 71.51
CA GLN A 331 94.11 39.16 70.27
C GLN A 331 93.49 39.90 69.06
N LYS A 332 94.35 40.13 68.06
CA LYS A 332 94.10 40.78 66.77
C LYS A 332 94.16 39.73 65.65
N PRO A 333 93.10 39.56 64.85
CA PRO A 333 93.23 39.05 63.48
C PRO A 333 93.16 40.18 62.41
N PRO A 334 93.71 39.95 61.20
CA PRO A 334 94.11 40.99 60.23
C PRO A 334 92.94 41.67 59.47
N PRO A 335 93.17 42.89 58.93
CA PRO A 335 92.13 43.72 58.33
C PRO A 335 91.72 43.26 56.92
N GLN A 336 90.42 43.17 56.67
CA GLN A 336 89.83 43.09 55.32
C GLN A 336 88.70 44.13 55.13
N PRO A 337 88.38 44.51 53.88
CA PRO A 337 87.81 45.81 53.52
C PRO A 337 86.32 45.96 53.89
N CYS A 338 85.97 47.18 54.28
CA CYS A 338 84.62 47.60 54.60
C CYS A 338 83.72 47.64 53.34
N HIS A 339 82.70 46.77 53.29
CA HIS A 339 81.53 46.97 52.46
C HIS A 339 80.36 47.50 53.31
N ARG A 340 79.64 48.44 52.69
CA ARG A 340 78.76 49.45 53.28
C ARG A 340 77.32 48.94 53.36
N GLY A 341 76.70 48.93 54.54
CA GLY A 341 75.24 48.76 54.68
C GLY A 341 74.79 48.20 56.03
N PHE A 342 74.74 49.04 57.07
CA PHE A 342 74.09 48.71 58.34
C PHE A 342 72.73 49.43 58.44
N SER A 343 71.61 48.70 58.38
CA SER A 343 70.29 49.32 58.66
C SER A 343 69.20 48.38 59.20
N LYS A 344 69.50 47.15 59.62
CA LYS A 344 68.46 46.26 60.18
C LYS A 344 68.90 45.34 61.33
N VAL A 345 69.92 45.76 62.09
CA VAL A 345 70.22 45.17 63.40
C VAL A 345 70.22 46.30 64.42
N LYS A 346 69.14 46.41 65.19
CA LYS A 346 69.05 47.36 66.31
C LYS A 346 69.99 46.87 67.41
N VAL A 347 71.20 47.40 67.43
CA VAL A 347 72.17 47.30 68.52
C VAL A 347 72.53 48.74 68.89
N GLU A 348 72.23 49.13 70.13
CA GLU A 348 72.54 50.47 70.63
C GLU A 348 74.05 50.64 70.73
N VAL A 349 74.58 51.69 70.08
CA VAL A 349 76.01 51.97 70.02
C VAL A 349 76.48 52.46 71.40
N PRO A 350 77.45 51.81 72.06
CA PRO A 350 77.91 52.19 73.38
C PRO A 350 78.73 53.48 73.32
N LEU A 351 78.26 54.53 74.00
CA LEU A 351 78.97 55.81 74.13
C LEU A 351 80.15 55.77 75.14
N SER A 352 80.45 54.62 75.78
CA SER A 352 81.61 54.44 76.66
C SER A 352 82.28 53.06 76.49
N SER A 353 83.63 53.02 76.52
CA SER A 353 84.44 51.82 76.28
C SER A 353 84.14 50.66 77.24
N SER A 354 83.63 50.94 78.43
CA SER A 354 83.26 49.96 79.45
C SER A 354 82.08 49.05 79.05
N LYS A 355 81.22 49.48 78.12
CA LYS A 355 80.03 48.71 77.70
C LYS A 355 80.28 47.80 76.49
N VAL A 356 81.46 47.90 75.87
CA VAL A 356 81.86 47.12 74.69
C VAL A 356 81.91 45.60 74.97
N PRO A 357 82.45 45.11 76.11
CA PRO A 357 82.50 43.67 76.41
C PRO A 357 81.11 43.03 76.54
N ALA A 358 80.15 43.74 77.14
CA ALA A 358 78.77 43.24 77.28
C ALA A 358 78.07 43.13 75.92
N ILE A 359 78.27 44.09 75.03
CA ILE A 359 77.69 44.05 73.67
C ILE A 359 78.34 42.95 72.83
N LEU A 360 79.64 42.69 72.98
CA LEU A 360 80.31 41.55 72.36
C LEU A 360 79.70 40.21 72.80
N ALA A 361 79.34 40.06 74.09
CA ALA A 361 78.65 38.87 74.58
C ALA A 361 77.27 38.71 73.92
N THR A 362 76.45 39.77 73.89
CA THR A 362 75.12 39.71 73.24
C THR A 362 75.20 39.41 71.74
N LEU A 363 76.24 39.87 71.05
CA LEU A 363 76.45 39.56 69.64
C LEU A 363 76.94 38.13 69.41
N ASN A 364 77.78 37.61 70.30
CA ASN A 364 78.18 36.20 70.28
C ASN A 364 77.00 35.28 70.57
N GLU A 365 76.14 35.62 71.54
CA GLU A 365 74.88 34.92 71.80
C GLU A 365 73.95 34.98 70.60
N ARG A 366 73.85 36.13 69.93
CA ARG A 366 73.01 36.28 68.74
C ARG A 366 73.59 35.54 67.53
N LYS A 367 74.92 35.50 67.38
CA LYS A 367 75.60 34.67 66.37
C LYS A 367 75.37 33.18 66.66
N ALA A 368 75.48 32.76 67.92
CA ALA A 368 75.17 31.39 68.35
C ALA A 368 73.70 31.04 68.06
N TYR A 369 72.77 31.94 68.34
CA TYR A 369 71.35 31.79 68.00
C TYR A 369 71.12 31.61 66.49
N TYR A 370 71.81 32.36 65.63
CA TYR A 370 71.68 32.18 64.17
C TYR A 370 72.38 30.90 63.66
N LEU A 371 73.48 30.47 64.28
CA LEU A 371 74.14 29.19 63.99
C LEU A 371 73.29 27.99 64.45
N GLU A 372 72.61 28.11 65.58
CA GLU A 372 71.67 27.13 66.10
C GLU A 372 70.41 27.11 65.22
N LYS A 373 69.90 28.27 64.80
CA LYS A 373 68.81 28.35 63.82
C LYS A 373 69.20 27.82 62.43
N GLN A 374 70.48 27.92 62.05
CA GLN A 374 71.01 27.23 60.86
C GLN A 374 71.04 25.71 61.04
N ARG A 375 71.39 25.21 62.23
CA ARG A 375 71.32 23.79 62.56
C ARG A 375 69.89 23.28 62.61
N ASP A 376 68.96 24.06 63.17
CA ASP A 376 67.53 23.74 63.19
C ASP A 376 66.90 23.83 61.80
N ALA A 377 67.36 24.75 60.94
CA ALA A 377 66.91 24.84 59.55
C ALA A 377 67.52 23.75 58.67
N LYS A 378 68.75 23.31 58.95
CA LYS A 378 69.34 22.10 58.34
C LYS A 378 68.64 20.84 58.83
N ALA A 379 68.35 20.72 60.12
CA ALA A 379 67.62 19.59 60.69
C ALA A 379 66.16 19.55 60.23
N LYS A 380 65.47 20.69 60.11
CA LYS A 380 64.12 20.75 59.52
C LYS A 380 64.16 20.50 58.01
N GLY A 381 65.17 20.99 57.30
CA GLY A 381 65.39 20.64 55.89
C GLY A 381 65.79 19.19 55.66
N GLU A 382 66.31 18.48 56.67
CA GLU A 382 66.66 17.06 56.63
C GLU A 382 65.44 16.19 57.02
N VAL A 383 64.60 16.65 57.97
CA VAL A 383 63.31 16.01 58.33
C VAL A 383 62.23 16.22 57.26
N ASP A 384 62.19 17.39 56.61
CA ASP A 384 61.25 17.67 55.50
C ASP A 384 61.71 17.02 54.16
N VAL A 385 62.91 16.42 54.12
CA VAL A 385 63.38 15.59 52.98
C VAL A 385 63.15 14.09 53.22
N GLU A 386 62.91 13.65 54.46
CA GLU A 386 62.56 12.26 54.78
C GLU A 386 61.05 11.99 54.96
N GLU A 387 60.17 13.01 54.97
CA GLU A 387 58.71 12.83 55.11
C GLU A 387 57.83 13.36 53.94
N GLU A 388 58.39 13.70 52.77
CA GLU A 388 57.58 14.04 51.59
C GLU A 388 57.79 13.07 50.41
N GLU A 389 56.95 12.01 50.36
CA GLU A 389 56.19 11.52 49.20
C GLU A 389 55.24 10.36 49.63
N PRO A 390 54.08 10.09 48.98
CA PRO A 390 53.27 10.93 48.11
C PRO A 390 51.75 10.90 48.49
N ALA A 391 51.10 12.06 48.57
CA ALA A 391 49.64 12.15 48.66
C ALA A 391 49.03 12.71 47.36
N SER A 392 48.91 11.86 46.32
CA SER A 392 47.84 11.99 45.31
C SER A 392 47.79 10.80 44.35
N ALA A 393 47.11 9.72 44.75
CA ALA A 393 46.55 8.74 43.82
C ALA A 393 45.43 7.93 44.48
N ALA A 394 44.18 8.41 44.36
CA ALA A 394 43.01 7.55 44.55
C ALA A 394 41.80 8.07 43.75
N LEU A 395 41.47 7.28 42.72
CA LEU A 395 40.12 6.95 42.26
C LEU A 395 39.36 7.97 41.40
N LEU A 396 39.48 7.81 40.08
CA LEU A 396 38.35 7.94 39.17
C LEU A 396 38.06 6.57 38.54
N PRO A 397 36.93 5.91 38.87
CA PRO A 397 36.54 4.66 38.23
C PRO A 397 35.83 4.89 36.89
N THR A 398 35.98 3.88 36.05
CA THR A 398 35.48 3.68 34.70
C THR A 398 33.95 3.49 34.61
N ALA A 399 33.42 3.79 33.42
CA ALA A 399 32.13 3.47 32.77
C ALA A 399 31.24 2.35 33.38
N THR A 400 29.91 2.34 33.28
CA THR A 400 29.07 2.32 32.06
C THR A 400 27.58 2.25 32.46
N THR A 401 26.66 2.77 31.62
CA THR A 401 25.18 2.50 31.50
C THR A 401 24.30 2.74 32.73
N ASP A 402 23.05 3.18 32.68
CA ASP A 402 22.09 3.57 31.65
C ASP A 402 21.01 4.37 32.41
N ASP A 403 20.07 4.95 31.67
CA ASP A 403 18.68 5.14 32.10
C ASP A 403 18.23 6.40 32.90
N LEU A 404 17.24 7.05 32.26
CA LEU A 404 16.15 7.89 32.77
C LEU A 404 16.40 9.41 32.86
N ARG A 405 15.93 10.21 31.87
CA ARG A 405 14.52 10.59 31.58
C ARG A 405 14.10 11.84 32.38
N THR A 406 14.14 12.98 31.69
CA THR A 406 13.29 14.16 31.95
C THR A 406 11.81 13.77 32.07
N PRO A 407 11.00 14.54 32.81
CA PRO A 407 10.05 15.33 32.05
C PRO A 407 9.84 16.76 32.56
N ALA A 408 9.83 17.68 31.59
CA ALA A 408 9.15 18.96 31.68
C ALA A 408 7.62 18.75 31.55
N LEU A 409 6.88 19.54 32.31
CA LEU A 409 5.45 19.78 32.16
C LEU A 409 5.19 20.53 30.84
N GLY A 410 4.21 20.09 30.05
CA GLY A 410 3.79 20.83 28.85
C GLY A 410 2.79 20.09 27.96
N ALA A 411 1.51 20.34 28.22
CA ALA A 411 0.33 20.26 27.34
C ALA A 411 0.44 19.65 25.92
N SER A 412 -0.46 18.71 25.59
CA SER A 412 -1.60 18.93 24.66
C SER A 412 -2.10 17.64 23.99
N SER A 413 -3.43 17.55 23.87
CA SER A 413 -4.23 16.91 22.81
C SER A 413 -4.20 15.39 22.57
N ALA A 414 -5.39 14.79 22.73
CA ALA A 414 -5.89 13.52 22.15
C ALA A 414 -5.75 13.48 20.59
N PRO A 415 -5.93 12.35 19.83
CA PRO A 415 -6.84 11.21 20.09
C PRO A 415 -6.41 9.77 19.66
N LYS A 416 -7.08 8.78 20.28
CA LYS A 416 -7.67 7.50 19.77
C LYS A 416 -7.03 6.79 18.55
N LEU A 417 -6.63 5.51 18.71
CA LEU A 417 -6.88 4.39 17.78
C LEU A 417 -6.66 3.01 18.47
N LEU A 418 -7.52 2.04 18.15
CA LEU A 418 -7.65 0.66 18.67
C LEU A 418 -6.53 -0.27 18.16
N PRO A 419 -6.41 -1.53 18.64
CA PRO A 419 -6.99 -2.60 17.80
C PRO A 419 -7.56 -3.85 18.51
N THR A 420 -8.32 -4.59 17.69
CA THR A 420 -8.68 -6.03 17.75
C THR A 420 -9.66 -6.53 18.80
N SER A 421 -10.96 -6.38 18.50
CA SER A 421 -12.01 -7.29 18.93
C SER A 421 -12.11 -8.47 17.97
N SER A 422 -11.83 -9.67 18.46
CA SER A 422 -12.25 -10.94 17.87
C SER A 422 -13.64 -11.32 18.41
N ALA A 423 -14.41 -12.02 17.57
CA ALA A 423 -15.60 -12.81 17.86
C ALA A 423 -17.01 -12.17 17.76
N ARG A 424 -17.73 -12.68 16.74
CA ARG A 424 -19.16 -13.05 16.69
C ARG A 424 -20.21 -11.92 16.68
N VAL A 425 -20.64 -11.59 15.46
CA VAL A 425 -21.97 -11.03 15.18
C VAL A 425 -22.90 -12.20 14.82
N ALA A 426 -23.88 -12.46 15.68
CA ALA A 426 -25.13 -13.11 15.33
C ALA A 426 -26.15 -12.00 15.07
N MET A 427 -26.71 -11.95 13.86
CA MET A 427 -27.90 -11.18 13.52
C MET A 427 -28.85 -12.16 12.86
N ALA A 428 -29.85 -12.61 13.64
CA ALA A 428 -31.04 -13.24 13.12
C ALA A 428 -32.03 -12.12 12.80
N PHE A 429 -32.38 -12.00 11.52
CA PHE A 429 -33.53 -11.22 11.06
C PHE A 429 -34.64 -12.21 10.70
N ASP A 430 -35.87 -11.73 10.87
CA ASP A 430 -37.07 -12.52 11.08
C ASP A 430 -37.95 -12.55 9.80
N VAL A 431 -38.73 -13.65 9.65
CA VAL A 431 -40.01 -13.86 8.89
C VAL A 431 -39.99 -13.96 7.33
N PRO A 432 -40.97 -14.64 6.65
CA PRO A 432 -41.44 -16.04 6.70
C PRO A 432 -41.45 -16.75 5.31
N GLU A 433 -41.54 -18.08 5.25
CA GLU A 433 -42.07 -18.76 4.05
C GLU A 433 -42.93 -19.97 4.43
N MET A 434 -44.16 -19.96 3.90
CA MET A 434 -45.23 -20.92 4.14
C MET A 434 -45.14 -22.09 3.17
N ALA A 435 -45.43 -23.28 3.70
CA ALA A 435 -46.11 -24.41 3.06
C ALA A 435 -45.51 -25.03 1.78
N GLU A 436 -45.24 -26.34 1.80
CA GLU A 436 -46.14 -27.35 1.20
C GLU A 436 -45.66 -28.81 1.44
N LYS A 437 -46.54 -29.56 2.09
CA LYS A 437 -46.97 -30.95 1.78
C LYS A 437 -45.90 -31.99 1.40
N ASN A 438 -45.57 -32.86 2.37
CA ASN A 438 -45.20 -34.26 2.08
C ASN A 438 -46.17 -35.19 2.81
N VAL A 439 -47.20 -35.61 2.08
CA VAL A 439 -48.00 -36.79 2.36
C VAL A 439 -47.45 -37.88 1.46
N LEU A 440 -46.83 -38.92 2.02
CA LEU A 440 -46.89 -40.24 1.40
C LEU A 440 -46.96 -41.30 2.49
N VAL A 441 -48.19 -41.72 2.73
CA VAL A 441 -48.58 -42.87 3.54
C VAL A 441 -48.30 -44.14 2.74
N ALA A 442 -47.71 -45.12 3.43
CA ALA A 442 -47.60 -46.51 2.99
C ALA A 442 -48.97 -47.22 3.00
N LEU A 443 -49.26 -48.07 2.01
CA LEU A 443 -50.13 -49.26 2.02
C LEU A 443 -50.30 -49.70 0.54
N SER A 444 -49.76 -50.83 0.07
CA SER A 444 -50.23 -52.21 0.25
C SER A 444 -51.49 -52.57 -0.55
N VAL A 445 -51.41 -53.73 -1.22
CA VAL A 445 -52.51 -54.64 -1.64
C VAL A 445 -53.11 -54.50 -3.05
N ALA A 446 -52.85 -55.56 -3.83
CA ALA A 446 -53.69 -56.32 -4.77
C ALA A 446 -54.49 -55.62 -5.90
N GLY A 447 -54.32 -56.20 -7.09
CA GLY A 447 -55.10 -55.99 -8.32
C GLY A 447 -54.40 -56.68 -9.47
#